data_AF-A0A415D766-F1
#
_entry.id   AF-A0A415D766-F1
#
_cell.length_a   1.000
_cell.length_b   1.000
_cell.length_c   1.000
_cell.angle_alpha   90.00
_cell.angle_beta   90.00
_cell.angle_gamma   90.00
#
_symmetry.space_group_name_H-M   'P 1'
#
loop_
_entity.id
_entity.type
_entity.pdbx_description
1 polymer ?
#
loop_
_entity_poly.entity_id
_entity_poly.type
_entity_poly.pdbx_seq_one_letter_code
_entity_poly.pdbx_strand_id
1 'polypeptide(L)'
;MDIFNLPEDFEEQIKESFEGYTDETAKEYRYCDKLGYIDCCVRYLNNCKDTDDVVNEMVEGRILCQWREYGELINEDDVYCFEFMEDCYNRGREDASMYSHFGSDDHHIYDQIQKVLVKVITIVMNYEEE
;
A
#
# COMPACT_ATOMS: atom_id res chain seq x y z
N MET A 1 0.86 11.76 17.43
CA MET A 1 2.32 11.63 17.19
C MET A 1 2.67 12.76 16.26
N ASP A 2 3.57 13.65 16.66
CA ASP A 2 3.93 14.79 15.82
C ASP A 2 4.94 14.28 14.77
N ILE A 3 4.50 14.08 13.51
CA ILE A 3 5.39 13.66 12.41
C ILE A 3 6.57 14.65 12.23
N PHE A 4 6.46 15.83 12.84
CA PHE A 4 7.41 16.93 12.85
C PHE A 4 8.72 16.66 13.61
N ASN A 5 8.75 15.72 14.56
CA ASN A 5 9.97 15.39 15.30
C ASN A 5 10.34 13.93 15.08
N LEU A 6 10.86 13.65 13.87
CA LEU A 6 11.58 12.40 13.64
C LEU A 6 12.68 12.28 14.70
N PRO A 7 12.88 11.08 15.26
CA PRO A 7 13.91 10.89 16.27
C PRO A 7 15.30 11.14 15.67
N GLU A 8 16.26 11.55 16.49
CA GLU A 8 17.61 11.92 16.02
C GLU A 8 18.32 10.75 15.30
N ASP A 9 18.03 9.53 15.73
CA ASP A 9 18.51 8.26 15.18
C ASP A 9 17.63 7.71 14.05
N PHE A 10 16.69 8.49 13.50
CA PHE A 10 15.79 8.03 12.43
C PHE A 10 16.54 7.42 11.24
N GLU A 11 17.65 8.02 10.82
CA GLU A 11 18.44 7.48 9.72
C GLU A 11 19.05 6.12 10.06
N GLU A 12 19.58 5.96 11.27
CA GLU A 12 20.17 4.72 11.76
C GLU A 12 19.10 3.61 11.86
N GLN A 13 17.92 3.93 12.41
CA GLN A 13 16.79 3.00 12.48
C GLN A 13 16.35 2.49 11.10
N ILE A 14 16.33 3.37 10.07
CA ILE A 14 15.98 2.94 8.71
C ILE A 14 17.07 2.05 8.11
N LYS A 15 18.35 2.33 8.37
CA LYS A 15 19.47 1.49 7.92
C LYS A 15 19.41 0.10 8.57
N GLU A 16 19.28 0.03 9.89
CA GLU A 16 19.12 -1.23 10.63
C GLU A 16 17.88 -2.01 10.14
N SER A 17 16.76 -1.32 9.89
CA SER A 17 15.56 -1.95 9.34
C SER A 17 15.77 -2.49 7.93
N PHE A 18 16.52 -1.77 7.09
CA PHE A 18 16.85 -2.21 5.73
C PHE A 18 17.78 -3.42 5.77
N GLU A 19 18.84 -3.38 6.58
CA GLU A 19 19.75 -4.51 6.81
C GLU A 19 18.95 -5.76 7.20
N GLY A 20 18.10 -5.65 8.23
CA GLY A 20 17.26 -6.76 8.69
C GLY A 20 16.27 -7.30 7.65
N TYR A 21 15.76 -6.47 6.73
CA TYR A 21 14.95 -6.93 5.59
C TYR A 21 15.77 -7.77 4.61
N THR A 22 17.06 -7.47 4.50
CA THR A 22 18.00 -8.06 3.56
C THR A 22 18.95 -9.10 4.15
N ASP A 23 18.80 -9.47 5.43
CA ASP A 23 19.71 -10.36 6.18
C ASP A 23 20.01 -11.72 5.49
N GLU A 24 19.07 -12.22 4.67
CA GLU A 24 19.23 -13.47 3.92
C GLU A 24 19.62 -13.28 2.44
N THR A 25 19.75 -12.03 1.99
CA THR A 25 20.14 -11.68 0.62
C THR A 25 21.66 -11.55 0.48
N ALA A 26 22.16 -11.61 -0.76
CA ALA A 26 23.59 -11.43 -1.00
C ALA A 26 24.01 -10.00 -0.64
N LYS A 27 25.14 -9.86 0.07
CA LYS A 27 25.72 -8.59 0.57
C LYS A 27 25.92 -7.48 -0.46
N GLU A 28 25.95 -7.82 -1.75
CA GLU A 28 25.78 -6.81 -2.81
C GLU A 28 24.28 -6.44 -2.91
N TYR A 29 23.80 -5.61 -1.97
CA TYR A 29 22.42 -5.12 -1.97
C TYR A 29 22.05 -4.56 -3.35
N ARG A 30 21.15 -5.25 -4.05
CA ARG A 30 20.78 -4.89 -5.41
C ARG A 30 19.74 -3.79 -5.38
N TYR A 31 19.63 -3.09 -6.50
CA TYR A 31 18.52 -2.17 -6.73
C TYR A 31 17.14 -2.84 -6.50
N CYS A 32 17.01 -4.14 -6.76
CA CYS A 32 15.77 -4.85 -6.47
C CYS A 32 15.46 -4.97 -4.97
N ASP A 33 16.48 -5.13 -4.12
CA ASP A 33 16.28 -5.24 -2.67
C ASP A 33 15.88 -3.89 -2.09
N LYS A 34 16.55 -2.81 -2.54
CA LYS A 34 16.22 -1.42 -2.20
C LYS A 34 14.78 -1.06 -2.59
N LEU A 35 14.39 -1.38 -3.83
CA LEU A 35 13.03 -1.13 -4.32
C LEU A 35 11.99 -2.00 -3.60
N GLY A 36 12.31 -3.26 -3.29
CA GLY A 36 11.44 -4.17 -2.56
C GLY A 36 11.15 -3.69 -1.14
N TYR A 37 12.17 -3.19 -0.43
CA TYR A 37 11.98 -2.57 0.88
C TYR A 37 11.07 -1.34 0.83
N ILE A 38 11.29 -0.44 -0.14
CA ILE A 38 10.45 0.75 -0.33
C ILE A 38 9.00 0.36 -0.63
N ASP A 39 8.78 -0.66 -1.45
CA ASP A 39 7.45 -1.20 -1.74
C ASP A 39 6.76 -1.71 -0.47
N CYS A 40 7.49 -2.44 0.40
CA CYS A 40 6.99 -2.84 1.71
C CYS A 40 6.58 -1.64 2.58
N CYS A 41 7.38 -0.57 2.64
CA CYS A 41 7.02 0.64 3.39
C CYS A 41 5.71 1.26 2.87
N VAL A 42 5.55 1.34 1.54
CA VAL A 42 4.32 1.86 0.92
C VAL A 42 3.12 0.97 1.25
N ARG A 43 3.29 -0.36 1.20
CA ARG A 43 2.23 -1.31 1.57
C ARG A 43 1.79 -1.15 3.02
N TYR A 44 2.73 -1.00 3.96
CA TYR A 44 2.40 -0.76 5.37
C TYR A 44 1.68 0.58 5.59
N LEU A 45 2.05 1.63 4.85
CA LEU A 45 1.33 2.92 4.88
C LEU A 45 -0.11 2.78 4.39
N ASN A 46 -0.37 1.85 3.47
CA ASN A 46 -1.70 1.55 2.94
C ASN A 46 -2.46 0.51 3.78
N ASN A 47 -2.11 0.35 5.07
CA ASN A 47 -2.72 -0.62 5.98
C ASN A 47 -2.64 -2.08 5.49
N CYS A 48 -1.67 -2.40 4.63
CA CYS A 48 -1.57 -3.68 3.96
C CYS A 48 -2.86 -4.11 3.26
N LYS A 49 -3.74 -3.17 2.86
CA LYS A 49 -4.90 -3.51 2.04
C LYS A 49 -4.40 -4.01 0.71
N ASP A 50 -4.53 -5.32 0.51
CA ASP A 50 -4.24 -5.90 -0.78
C ASP A 50 -5.32 -5.43 -1.77
N THR A 51 -4.94 -5.22 -3.03
CA THR A 51 -5.92 -5.02 -4.11
C THR A 51 -6.99 -6.12 -4.07
N ASP A 52 -6.57 -7.32 -3.68
CA ASP A 52 -7.41 -8.50 -3.53
C ASP A 52 -8.45 -8.35 -2.43
N ASP A 53 -8.12 -7.70 -1.30
CA ASP A 53 -9.05 -7.48 -0.19
C ASP A 53 -10.18 -6.52 -0.59
N VAL A 54 -9.83 -5.44 -1.29
CA VAL A 54 -10.81 -4.44 -1.79
C VAL A 54 -11.74 -5.07 -2.82
N VAL A 55 -11.18 -5.84 -3.76
CA VAL A 55 -11.97 -6.56 -4.77
C VAL A 55 -12.87 -7.60 -4.12
N ASN A 56 -12.37 -8.36 -3.14
CA ASN A 56 -13.18 -9.33 -2.39
C ASN A 56 -14.35 -8.67 -1.66
N GLU A 57 -14.13 -7.55 -0.95
CA GLU A 57 -15.18 -6.82 -0.25
C GLU A 57 -16.28 -6.34 -1.22
N MET A 58 -15.90 -5.87 -2.41
CA MET A 58 -16.86 -5.44 -3.44
C MET A 58 -17.71 -6.61 -3.97
N VAL A 59 -17.08 -7.76 -4.23
CA VAL A 59 -17.77 -8.97 -4.70
C VAL A 59 -18.73 -9.49 -3.63
N GLU A 60 -18.27 -9.62 -2.37
CA GLU A 60 -19.12 -10.03 -1.24
C GLU A 60 -20.29 -9.07 -1.02
N GLY A 61 -20.04 -7.75 -1.08
CA GLY A 61 -21.07 -6.73 -0.94
C GLY A 61 -22.15 -6.84 -2.01
N ARG A 62 -21.78 -7.09 -3.27
CA ARG A 62 -22.72 -7.26 -4.38
C ARG A 62 -23.58 -8.53 -4.23
N ILE A 63 -22.96 -9.64 -3.80
CA ILE A 63 -23.67 -10.89 -3.47
C ILE A 63 -24.70 -10.65 -2.37
N LEU A 64 -24.31 -9.95 -1.29
CA LEU A 64 -25.19 -9.66 -0.15
C LEU A 64 -26.35 -8.74 -0.52
N CYS A 65 -26.13 -7.70 -1.33
CA CYS A 65 -27.20 -6.80 -1.79
C CYS A 65 -28.24 -7.55 -2.64
N GLN A 66 -27.79 -8.33 -3.61
CA GLN A 66 -28.65 -9.15 -4.47
C GLN A 66 -29.52 -10.11 -3.63
N TRP A 67 -28.91 -10.80 -2.66
CA TRP A 67 -29.65 -11.70 -1.78
C TRP A 67 -30.66 -10.97 -0.91
N ARG A 68 -30.32 -9.80 -0.36
CA ARG A 68 -31.24 -9.02 0.50
C ARG A 68 -32.41 -8.43 -0.27
N GLU A 69 -32.18 -7.95 -1.49
CA GLU A 69 -33.20 -7.24 -2.27
C GLU A 69 -34.10 -8.17 -3.06
N TYR A 70 -33.55 -9.26 -3.59
CA TYR A 70 -34.26 -10.16 -4.50
C TYR A 70 -34.47 -11.57 -3.93
N GLY A 71 -33.83 -11.91 -2.81
CA GLY A 71 -33.94 -13.24 -2.20
C GLY A 71 -33.20 -14.33 -2.99
N GLU A 72 -32.41 -13.95 -3.98
CA GLU A 72 -31.73 -14.84 -4.93
C GLU A 72 -30.22 -14.74 -4.77
N LEU A 73 -29.53 -15.86 -5.01
CA LEU A 73 -28.07 -15.86 -5.14
C LEU A 73 -27.73 -15.25 -6.51
N ILE A 74 -26.75 -14.35 -6.51
CA ILE A 74 -26.25 -13.71 -7.73
C ILE A 74 -25.80 -14.76 -8.76
N ASN A 75 -26.04 -14.50 -10.04
CA ASN A 75 -25.58 -15.38 -11.10
C ASN A 75 -24.12 -15.06 -11.46
N GLU A 76 -23.39 -16.04 -11.98
CA GLU A 76 -21.96 -15.90 -12.32
C GLU A 76 -21.73 -14.75 -13.31
N ASP A 77 -22.62 -14.61 -14.29
CA ASP A 77 -22.59 -13.54 -15.30
C ASP A 77 -22.75 -12.13 -14.70
N ASP A 78 -23.41 -11.99 -13.54
CA ASP A 78 -23.60 -10.70 -12.87
C ASP A 78 -22.38 -10.28 -12.04
N VAL A 79 -21.50 -11.24 -11.71
CA VAL A 79 -20.19 -11.01 -11.06
C VAL A 79 -19.12 -10.73 -12.12
N TYR A 80 -19.15 -11.41 -13.25
CA TYR A 80 -18.16 -11.21 -14.32
C TYR A 80 -18.57 -10.16 -15.36
N CYS A 81 -19.66 -9.42 -15.15
CA CYS A 81 -20.04 -8.38 -16.09
C CYS A 81 -18.93 -7.31 -16.16
N PHE A 82 -18.59 -6.89 -17.39
CA PHE A 82 -17.44 -6.03 -17.66
C PHE A 82 -17.47 -4.72 -16.84
N GLU A 83 -18.64 -4.13 -16.67
CA GLU A 83 -18.84 -2.88 -15.92
C GLU A 83 -18.48 -3.05 -14.42
N PHE A 84 -18.85 -4.18 -13.82
CA PHE A 84 -18.53 -4.43 -12.41
C PHE A 84 -17.07 -4.83 -12.22
N MET A 85 -16.53 -5.67 -13.11
CA MET A 85 -15.12 -6.04 -13.05
C MET A 85 -14.19 -4.85 -13.30
N GLU A 86 -14.59 -3.91 -14.16
CA GLU A 86 -13.89 -2.65 -14.36
C GLU A 86 -13.94 -1.77 -13.09
N ASP A 87 -15.09 -1.67 -12.40
CA ASP A 87 -15.20 -0.95 -11.12
C ASP A 87 -14.34 -1.61 -10.02
N CYS A 88 -14.38 -2.94 -9.90
CA CYS A 88 -13.53 -3.70 -8.99
C CYS A 88 -12.04 -3.47 -9.28
N TYR A 89 -11.64 -3.52 -10.55
CA TYR A 89 -10.25 -3.27 -10.94
C TYR A 89 -9.81 -1.84 -10.64
N ASN A 90 -10.64 -0.85 -11.00
CA ASN A 90 -10.32 0.55 -10.78
C ASN A 90 -10.24 0.88 -9.29
N ARG A 91 -11.21 0.42 -8.48
CA ARG A 91 -11.18 0.63 -7.03
C ARG A 91 -10.10 -0.16 -6.33
N GLY A 92 -9.88 -1.43 -6.68
CA GLY A 92 -8.77 -2.20 -6.15
C GLY A 92 -7.45 -1.46 -6.39
N ARG A 93 -7.23 -0.98 -7.62
CA ARG A 93 -6.05 -0.20 -7.98
C ARG A 93 -5.99 1.16 -7.27
N GLU A 94 -7.09 1.89 -7.17
CA GLU A 94 -7.14 3.24 -6.57
C GLU A 94 -7.02 3.20 -5.05
N ASP A 95 -7.60 2.20 -4.40
CA ASP A 95 -7.59 2.00 -2.94
C ASP A 95 -6.33 1.31 -2.43
N ALA A 96 -5.69 0.46 -3.24
CA ALA A 96 -4.38 -0.10 -2.93
C ALA A 96 -3.23 0.84 -3.35
N SER A 97 -3.47 1.71 -4.33
CA SER A 97 -2.56 2.82 -4.60
C SER A 97 -2.69 3.84 -3.49
N MET A 98 -1.59 4.56 -3.21
CA MET A 98 -1.64 5.70 -2.31
C MET A 98 -2.83 6.63 -2.64
N TYR A 99 -3.26 6.77 -3.89
CA TYR A 99 -4.21 7.81 -4.32
C TYR A 99 -5.59 7.91 -3.63
N SER A 100 -6.22 6.85 -3.10
CA SER A 100 -7.62 6.92 -2.61
C SER A 100 -7.85 7.90 -1.46
N HIS A 101 -6.82 8.20 -0.67
CA HIS A 101 -6.93 9.07 0.50
C HIS A 101 -6.19 10.42 0.37
N PHE A 102 -5.53 10.72 -0.76
CA PHE A 102 -4.79 11.99 -0.96
C PHE A 102 -5.67 13.14 -1.47
N GLY A 103 -6.97 12.89 -1.71
CA GLY A 103 -7.90 13.85 -2.28
C GLY A 103 -8.87 14.53 -1.30
N SER A 104 -8.97 14.09 -0.04
CA SER A 104 -9.98 14.62 0.90
C SER A 104 -9.39 15.10 2.22
N ASP A 105 -9.48 16.43 2.42
CA ASP A 105 -9.47 17.22 3.66
C ASP A 105 -8.25 17.23 4.61
N ASP A 106 -7.28 16.31 4.53
CA ASP A 106 -6.11 16.30 5.44
C ASP A 106 -4.74 16.48 4.73
N HIS A 107 -4.70 17.34 3.70
CA HIS A 107 -3.51 17.58 2.86
C HIS A 107 -2.20 17.77 3.65
N HIS A 108 -2.24 18.41 4.83
CA HIS A 108 -1.03 18.65 5.62
C HIS A 108 -0.42 17.39 6.25
N ILE A 109 -1.22 16.41 6.64
CA ILE A 109 -0.72 15.14 7.20
C ILE A 109 -0.12 14.30 6.08
N TYR A 110 -0.79 14.25 4.92
CA TYR A 110 -0.31 13.50 3.76
C TYR A 110 0.99 14.09 3.17
N ASP A 111 1.11 15.42 3.06
CA ASP A 111 2.35 16.09 2.66
C ASP A 111 3.53 15.72 3.55
N GLN A 112 3.28 15.49 4.84
CA GLN A 112 4.31 15.10 5.80
C GLN A 112 4.69 13.64 5.67
N ILE A 113 3.71 12.75 5.51
CA ILE A 113 3.97 11.32 5.23
C ILE A 113 4.80 11.19 3.95
N GLN A 114 4.47 11.95 2.89
CA GLN A 114 5.27 11.99 1.66
C GLN A 114 6.70 12.47 1.91
N LYS A 115 6.91 13.53 2.70
CA LYS A 115 8.26 14.00 3.05
C LYS A 115 9.06 12.95 3.82
N VAL A 116 8.42 12.22 4.73
CA VAL A 116 9.06 11.11 5.46
C VAL A 116 9.40 9.97 4.50
N LEU A 117 8.49 9.57 3.63
CA LEU A 117 8.73 8.52 2.63
C LEU A 117 9.87 8.91 1.67
N VAL A 118 9.93 10.16 1.21
CA VAL A 118 11.05 10.67 0.39
C VAL A 118 12.37 10.57 1.14
N LYS A 119 12.40 10.84 2.46
CA LYS A 119 13.60 10.63 3.29
C LYS A 119 13.99 9.15 3.35
N VAL A 120 13.04 8.24 3.60
CA VAL A 120 13.30 6.79 3.61
C VAL A 120 13.85 6.33 2.27
N ILE A 121 13.22 6.72 1.15
CA ILE A 121 13.71 6.44 -0.20
C ILE A 121 15.15 6.94 -0.37
N THR A 122 15.43 8.16 0.07
CA THR A 122 16.78 8.74 -0.05
C THR A 122 17.80 7.95 0.75
N ILE A 123 17.49 7.54 1.98
CA ILE A 123 18.38 6.75 2.84
C ILE A 123 18.66 5.38 2.20
N VAL A 124 17.61 4.64 1.84
CA VAL A 124 17.73 3.27 1.29
C VAL A 124 18.42 3.27 -0.07
N MET A 125 18.11 4.24 -0.93
CA MET A 125 18.75 4.32 -2.25
C MET A 125 20.24 4.61 -2.17
N ASN A 126 20.67 5.45 -1.22
CA ASN A 126 22.07 5.79 -0.98
C ASN A 126 22.77 4.88 0.03
N TYR A 127 22.11 3.83 0.51
CA TYR A 127 22.73 2.88 1.43
C TYR A 127 23.85 2.10 0.73
N GLU A 128 25.04 2.11 1.32
CA GLU A 128 26.23 1.37 0.91
C GLU A 128 26.74 0.60 2.14
N GLU A 129 27.08 -0.70 1.99
CA GLU A 129 27.69 -1.49 3.07
C GLU A 129 29.14 -1.00 3.27
N GLU A 130 29.54 -0.67 4.51
CA GLU A 130 30.93 -0.29 4.85
C GLU A 130 31.93 -1.44 4.69
#